data_AF-A0A7Y6UDT1-F1
#
_entry.id   AF-A0A7Y6UDT1-F1
#
_cell.length_a   1.000
_cell.length_b   1.000
_cell.length_c   1.000
_cell.angle_alpha   90.00
_cell.angle_beta   90.00
_cell.angle_gamma   90.00
#
_symmetry.space_group_name_H-M   'P 1'
#
loop_
_entity.id
_entity.type
_entity.pdbx_description
1 polymer ?
#
loop_
_entity_poly.entity_id
_entity_poly.type
_entity_poly.pdbx_seq_one_letter_code
_entity_poly.pdbx_strand_id
1 'polypeptide(L)'
;MASPSSLIAFVLAASAASLAHAESREPAGPALPKPTFVRVPGLARNTSGPANVTSRIVYLNRCLGGCAITQGNDDSRTNTSSIASGQRIMPEFSRGDEVWANVVACVKKTFEPFDITITDVDPGNTPHFENIVAGRVADLTNSPDLQGAGGVAPFDCGEIPNAMVYTFDVYGPNVDQLCWTSAQEIAHAFGLEHEVLSKDPLTYLGGDLPKRFRDEDAPCGEYEPRGCQCGGPTQNSYRHIVGLFGPGVPTPPVATIKYPRDGRKVQPGFTVTADAQDDIRVEKVELYIDGALAGMSSMQVAKVFDIQPGELAAGTHTLEVHAFDVQGVQGNSAPITVEMGPPCTAASGCEDPDVCVEGVCLPGPDEPGGLGAVCQSETECLSHRCEDAGEQFKHCVEECNPANAGSCPSDFKCLAAGATGVCWPSPGGGCCDAGTAPQGSILLGLGIGALLVRRRRASAASTHL
;
A
#
# COMPACT_ATOMS: atom_id res chain seq x y z
N MET A 1 1.74 14.35 92.91
CA MET A 1 3.02 13.84 93.43
C MET A 1 3.23 12.44 92.88
N ALA A 2 4.44 12.20 92.35
CA ALA A 2 5.07 10.92 92.00
C ALA A 2 4.45 10.01 90.92
N SER A 3 5.23 9.84 89.85
CA SER A 3 5.24 8.72 88.90
C SER A 3 5.74 7.43 89.59
N PRO A 4 5.62 6.24 88.96
CA PRO A 4 6.82 5.72 88.29
C PRO A 4 6.59 4.96 86.96
N SER A 5 7.49 5.25 86.02
CA SER A 5 8.27 4.37 85.13
C SER A 5 7.77 2.96 84.75
N SER A 6 7.67 2.68 83.44
CA SER A 6 8.50 1.66 82.77
C SER A 6 8.38 1.67 81.24
N LEU A 7 9.53 1.45 80.60
CA LEU A 7 9.79 1.38 79.16
C LEU A 7 9.11 0.18 78.48
N ILE A 8 8.63 0.36 77.25
CA ILE A 8 8.64 -0.67 76.19
C ILE A 8 9.10 -0.01 74.89
N ALA A 9 10.11 -0.59 74.27
CA ALA A 9 10.72 -0.16 73.02
C ALA A 9 10.14 -0.91 71.81
N PHE A 10 9.82 -0.12 70.77
CA PHE A 10 9.92 -0.36 69.32
C PHE A 10 9.54 -1.71 68.70
N VAL A 11 8.54 -1.68 67.81
CA VAL A 11 8.66 -2.17 66.42
C VAL A 11 7.88 -1.21 65.50
N LEU A 12 8.60 -0.40 64.72
CA LEU A 12 8.03 0.40 63.62
C LEU A 12 8.05 -0.48 62.37
N ALA A 13 6.90 -1.00 61.98
CA ALA A 13 6.72 -1.65 60.68
C ALA A 13 6.73 -0.57 59.59
N ALA A 14 7.79 -0.53 58.79
CA ALA A 14 7.83 0.29 57.58
C ALA A 14 6.97 -0.38 56.51
N SER A 15 5.75 0.15 56.31
CA SER A 15 4.89 -0.22 55.19
C SER A 15 5.48 0.35 53.89
N ALA A 16 6.14 -0.50 53.10
CA ALA A 16 6.48 -0.17 51.72
C ALA A 16 5.18 -0.14 50.89
N ALA A 17 4.62 1.05 50.67
CA ALA A 17 3.58 1.26 49.69
C ALA A 17 4.20 1.12 48.29
N SER A 18 4.06 -0.06 47.68
CA SER A 18 4.30 -0.22 46.25
C SER A 18 3.23 0.56 45.50
N LEU A 19 3.62 1.68 44.88
CA LEU A 19 2.83 2.37 43.87
C LEU A 19 2.74 1.45 42.65
N ALA A 20 1.70 0.62 42.59
CA ALA A 20 1.28 -0.02 41.37
C ALA A 20 0.93 1.10 40.36
N HIS A 21 1.74 1.22 39.31
CA HIS A 21 1.37 2.00 38.14
C HIS A 21 0.14 1.31 37.54
N ALA A 22 -1.01 1.96 37.65
CA ALA A 22 -2.17 1.60 36.85
C ALA A 22 -1.79 1.92 35.40
N GLU A 23 -1.38 0.89 34.65
CA GLU A 23 -1.40 0.95 33.20
C GLU A 23 -2.83 1.31 32.81
N SER A 24 -3.00 2.49 32.23
CA SER A 24 -4.24 2.91 31.61
C SER A 24 -4.53 1.93 30.49
N ARG A 25 -5.40 0.96 30.78
CA ARG A 25 -5.99 0.08 29.78
C ARG A 25 -6.63 0.99 28.74
N GLU A 26 -6.07 0.99 27.53
CA GLU A 26 -6.74 1.60 26.39
C GLU A 26 -8.19 1.10 26.35
N PRO A 27 -9.16 1.97 26.04
CA PRO A 27 -10.53 1.52 25.88
C PRO A 27 -10.53 0.41 24.84
N ALA A 28 -11.12 -0.74 25.19
CA ALA A 28 -11.34 -1.81 24.24
C ALA A 28 -11.97 -1.20 22.98
N GLY A 29 -11.33 -1.42 21.82
CA GLY A 29 -11.89 -1.03 20.54
C GLY A 29 -13.32 -1.57 20.40
N PRO A 30 -14.13 -1.00 19.49
CA PRO A 30 -15.50 -1.47 19.27
C PRO A 30 -15.50 -2.99 19.14
N ALA A 31 -16.37 -3.65 19.92
CA ALA A 31 -16.48 -5.11 19.88
C ALA A 31 -16.71 -5.54 18.44
N LEU A 32 -15.83 -6.39 17.92
CA LEU A 32 -16.00 -6.93 16.58
C LEU A 32 -17.37 -7.60 16.49
N PRO A 33 -18.10 -7.44 15.37
CA PRO A 33 -19.33 -8.18 15.10
C PRO A 33 -19.15 -9.66 15.44
N LYS A 34 -20.18 -10.25 16.06
CA LYS A 34 -20.13 -11.65 16.46
C LYS A 34 -20.13 -12.51 15.21
N PRO A 35 -19.22 -13.47 15.05
CA PRO A 35 -19.38 -14.46 14.01
C PRO A 35 -20.58 -15.33 14.34
N THR A 36 -21.56 -15.36 13.43
CA THR A 36 -22.70 -16.25 13.58
C THR A 36 -22.86 -17.08 12.32
N PHE A 37 -22.72 -18.40 12.47
CA PHE A 37 -23.10 -19.37 11.47
C PHE A 37 -24.54 -19.82 11.73
N VAL A 38 -25.45 -19.59 10.79
CA VAL A 38 -26.85 -20.03 10.90
C VAL A 38 -27.17 -20.92 9.72
N ARG A 39 -27.48 -22.18 10.01
CA ARG A 39 -27.97 -23.11 9.00
C ARG A 39 -29.38 -22.69 8.58
N VAL A 40 -29.54 -22.19 7.37
CA VAL A 40 -30.87 -22.06 6.76
C VAL A 40 -31.33 -23.47 6.34
N PRO A 41 -32.39 -24.04 6.94
CA PRO A 41 -32.86 -25.37 6.56
C PRO A 41 -33.52 -25.31 5.18
N GLY A 42 -33.06 -26.11 4.21
CA GLY A 42 -33.82 -26.31 2.96
C GLY A 42 -33.03 -26.47 1.66
N LEU A 43 -31.75 -26.08 1.61
CA LEU A 43 -30.92 -26.32 0.43
C LEU A 43 -30.41 -27.77 0.44
N ALA A 44 -30.80 -28.55 -0.57
CA ALA A 44 -30.29 -29.91 -0.75
C ALA A 44 -28.79 -29.82 -1.00
N ARG A 45 -27.98 -30.57 -0.23
CA ARG A 45 -26.53 -30.65 -0.44
C ARG A 45 -26.25 -31.06 -1.88
N ASN A 46 -25.57 -30.20 -2.62
CA ASN A 46 -25.03 -30.58 -3.90
C ASN A 46 -23.82 -31.50 -3.66
N THR A 47 -23.93 -32.77 -4.06
CA THR A 47 -22.87 -33.78 -3.90
C THR A 47 -22.21 -34.14 -5.23
N SER A 48 -22.65 -33.52 -6.33
CA SER A 48 -21.95 -33.64 -7.61
C SER A 48 -20.69 -32.77 -7.60
N GLY A 49 -19.56 -33.35 -8.03
CA GLY A 49 -18.31 -32.61 -8.29
C GLY A 49 -18.49 -31.47 -9.30
N PRO A 50 -17.44 -30.70 -9.60
CA PRO A 50 -17.57 -29.33 -10.13
C PRO A 50 -18.42 -29.30 -11.40
N ALA A 51 -19.66 -28.86 -11.23
CA ALA A 51 -20.52 -28.46 -12.33
C ALA A 51 -19.98 -27.14 -12.88
N ASN A 52 -20.15 -26.90 -14.19
CA ASN A 52 -19.79 -25.62 -14.80
C ASN A 52 -20.32 -24.46 -13.93
N VAL A 53 -19.43 -23.58 -13.48
CA VAL A 53 -19.79 -22.39 -12.70
C VAL A 53 -20.80 -21.55 -13.46
N THR A 54 -21.83 -21.06 -12.77
CA THR A 54 -22.95 -20.38 -13.43
C THR A 54 -22.63 -18.95 -13.86
N SER A 55 -21.64 -18.33 -13.24
CA SER A 55 -21.08 -17.04 -13.62
C SER A 55 -19.62 -16.94 -13.17
N ARG A 56 -18.90 -15.98 -13.76
CA ARG A 56 -17.57 -15.55 -13.30
C ARG A 56 -17.58 -14.11 -12.78
N ILE A 57 -18.76 -13.49 -12.72
CA ILE A 57 -18.93 -12.10 -12.30
C ILE A 57 -19.36 -12.09 -10.84
N VAL A 58 -18.65 -11.31 -10.03
CA VAL A 58 -19.07 -10.94 -8.68
C VAL A 58 -19.31 -9.43 -8.68
N TYR A 59 -20.56 -9.05 -8.45
CA TYR A 59 -20.97 -7.66 -8.31
C TYR A 59 -20.91 -7.24 -6.84
N LEU A 60 -20.18 -6.17 -6.54
CA LEU A 60 -20.16 -5.52 -5.24
C LEU A 60 -21.20 -4.39 -5.26
N ASN A 61 -22.28 -4.58 -4.51
CA ASN A 61 -23.39 -3.64 -4.47
C ASN A 61 -23.39 -2.85 -3.15
N ARG A 62 -23.19 -1.54 -3.24
CA ARG A 62 -23.27 -0.63 -2.07
C ARG A 62 -24.68 -0.12 -1.75
N CYS A 63 -25.69 -0.64 -2.44
CA CYS A 63 -27.09 -0.24 -2.35
C CYS A 63 -27.35 1.25 -2.52
N LEU A 64 -26.85 1.84 -3.60
CA LEU A 64 -27.12 3.24 -3.96
C LEU A 64 -28.63 3.54 -3.95
N GLY A 65 -29.07 4.47 -3.09
CA GLY A 65 -30.50 4.80 -2.94
C GLY A 65 -31.36 3.74 -2.24
N GLY A 66 -30.74 2.64 -1.78
CA GLY A 66 -31.36 1.50 -1.12
C GLY A 66 -31.71 0.34 -2.05
N CYS A 67 -31.43 -0.90 -1.61
CA CYS A 67 -31.78 -2.12 -2.35
C CYS A 67 -33.08 -2.73 -1.84
N ALA A 68 -34.04 -3.01 -2.72
CA ALA A 68 -35.19 -3.82 -2.38
C ALA A 68 -34.85 -5.31 -2.52
N ILE A 69 -34.94 -6.06 -1.42
CA ILE A 69 -34.64 -7.49 -1.38
C ILE A 69 -35.90 -8.24 -0.99
N THR A 70 -36.20 -9.31 -1.72
CA THR A 70 -37.39 -10.13 -1.50
C THR A 70 -36.99 -11.54 -1.05
N GLN A 71 -37.67 -12.08 -0.05
CA GLN A 71 -37.49 -13.47 0.36
C GLN A 71 -37.85 -14.44 -0.76
N GLY A 72 -36.97 -15.41 -1.01
CA GLY A 72 -37.20 -16.50 -1.96
C GLY A 72 -35.94 -17.34 -2.17
N ASN A 73 -35.85 -18.06 -3.28
CA ASN A 73 -34.59 -18.72 -3.65
C ASN A 73 -33.58 -17.66 -4.13
N ASP A 74 -32.29 -17.86 -3.85
CA ASP A 74 -31.27 -16.89 -4.22
C ASP A 74 -31.21 -16.67 -5.75
N ASP A 75 -31.36 -15.41 -6.16
CA ASP A 75 -31.18 -14.94 -7.54
C ASP A 75 -30.91 -13.42 -7.53
N SER A 76 -29.63 -13.05 -7.70
CA SER A 76 -29.14 -11.66 -7.76
C SER A 76 -29.85 -10.83 -8.83
N ARG A 77 -30.18 -11.42 -9.97
CA ARG A 77 -30.85 -10.72 -11.10
C ARG A 77 -32.23 -10.18 -10.73
N THR A 78 -32.86 -10.77 -9.73
CA THR A 78 -34.20 -10.37 -9.24
C THR A 78 -34.19 -9.92 -7.79
N ASN A 79 -33.02 -9.67 -7.19
CA ASN A 79 -32.85 -9.32 -5.78
C ASN A 79 -33.65 -10.23 -4.84
N THR A 80 -33.63 -11.54 -5.12
CA THR A 80 -34.32 -12.54 -4.32
C THR A 80 -33.32 -13.31 -3.48
N SER A 81 -33.53 -13.43 -2.17
CA SER A 81 -32.60 -14.10 -1.26
C SER A 81 -33.28 -15.04 -0.28
N SER A 82 -32.63 -16.17 0.00
CA SER A 82 -33.07 -17.15 1.00
C SER A 82 -32.89 -16.69 2.45
N ILE A 83 -32.07 -15.66 2.67
CA ILE A 83 -31.77 -15.11 4.01
C ILE A 83 -32.79 -14.03 4.41
N ALA A 84 -33.37 -13.34 3.43
CA ALA A 84 -34.28 -12.24 3.68
C ALA A 84 -35.59 -12.69 4.34
N SER A 85 -36.16 -11.84 5.20
CA SER A 85 -37.49 -12.08 5.79
C SER A 85 -38.55 -11.22 5.11
N GLY A 86 -39.42 -11.81 4.29
CA GLY A 86 -40.40 -11.06 3.49
C GLY A 86 -39.75 -10.05 2.54
N GLN A 87 -40.39 -8.89 2.36
CA GLN A 87 -39.81 -7.77 1.61
C GLN A 87 -39.03 -6.84 2.53
N ARG A 88 -37.84 -6.44 2.08
CA ARG A 88 -36.88 -5.67 2.86
C ARG A 88 -36.22 -4.59 2.01
N ILE A 89 -35.77 -3.53 2.67
CA ILE A 89 -35.02 -2.44 2.04
C ILE A 89 -33.69 -2.33 2.77
N MET A 90 -32.60 -2.69 2.10
CA MET A 90 -31.25 -2.49 2.60
C MET A 90 -30.87 -1.02 2.39
N PRO A 91 -30.48 -0.28 3.45
CA PRO A 91 -30.02 1.10 3.29
C PRO A 91 -28.65 1.15 2.61
N GLU A 92 -28.34 2.28 1.98
CA GLU A 92 -27.06 2.52 1.32
C GLU A 92 -25.86 2.41 2.27
N PHE A 93 -24.73 1.93 1.73
CA PHE A 93 -23.44 1.93 2.39
C PHE A 93 -23.05 3.33 2.89
N SER A 94 -22.69 3.45 4.17
CA SER A 94 -22.61 4.76 4.84
C SER A 94 -21.20 5.31 5.03
N ARG A 95 -20.16 4.73 4.41
CA ARG A 95 -18.75 5.12 4.63
C ARG A 95 -18.16 6.06 3.55
N GLY A 96 -18.94 6.41 2.54
CA GLY A 96 -18.52 7.32 1.47
C GLY A 96 -17.68 6.66 0.36
N ASP A 97 -17.43 7.43 -0.70
CA ASP A 97 -16.85 6.92 -1.95
C ASP A 97 -15.39 6.47 -1.81
N GLU A 98 -14.59 7.15 -0.98
CA GLU A 98 -13.18 6.79 -0.77
C GLU A 98 -13.04 5.41 -0.09
N VAL A 99 -13.79 5.18 0.99
CA VAL A 99 -13.79 3.88 1.67
C VAL A 99 -14.35 2.80 0.74
N TRP A 100 -15.40 3.11 -0.02
CA TRP A 100 -15.96 2.20 -1.01
C TRP A 100 -14.91 1.78 -2.06
N ALA A 101 -14.22 2.74 -2.67
CA ALA A 101 -13.18 2.47 -3.67
C ALA A 101 -12.07 1.57 -3.10
N ASN A 102 -11.65 1.82 -1.86
CA ASN A 102 -10.65 1.00 -1.17
C ASN A 102 -11.13 -0.42 -0.86
N VAL A 103 -12.42 -0.59 -0.50
CA VAL A 103 -13.03 -1.93 -0.31
C VAL A 103 -13.06 -2.69 -1.64
N VAL A 104 -13.55 -2.06 -2.73
CA VAL A 104 -13.60 -2.67 -4.06
C VAL A 104 -12.20 -3.09 -4.52
N ALA A 105 -11.20 -2.22 -4.35
CA ALA A 105 -9.80 -2.53 -4.68
C ALA A 105 -9.26 -3.71 -3.86
N CYS A 106 -9.56 -3.76 -2.55
CA CYS A 106 -9.14 -4.86 -1.70
C CYS A 106 -9.79 -6.20 -2.09
N VAL A 107 -11.09 -6.21 -2.41
CA VAL A 107 -11.79 -7.43 -2.85
C VAL A 107 -11.26 -7.90 -4.20
N LYS A 108 -11.07 -6.99 -5.18
CA LYS A 108 -10.39 -7.29 -6.44
C LYS A 108 -9.07 -8.01 -6.20
N LYS A 109 -8.20 -7.40 -5.38
CA LYS A 109 -6.89 -7.96 -5.00
C LYS A 109 -6.96 -9.29 -4.22
N THR A 110 -8.10 -9.63 -3.62
CA THR A 110 -8.26 -10.89 -2.89
C THR A 110 -8.66 -12.03 -3.82
N PHE A 111 -9.36 -11.74 -4.92
CA PHE A 111 -9.82 -12.72 -5.91
C PHE A 111 -8.99 -12.77 -7.20
N GLU A 112 -8.04 -11.87 -7.38
CA GLU A 112 -7.22 -11.75 -8.58
C GLU A 112 -6.41 -13.02 -8.98
N PRO A 113 -6.04 -13.93 -8.06
CA PRO A 113 -5.49 -15.24 -8.44
C PRO A 113 -6.46 -16.18 -9.19
N PHE A 114 -7.74 -15.83 -9.31
CA PHE A 114 -8.78 -16.67 -9.90
C PHE A 114 -9.43 -16.00 -11.11
N ASP A 115 -9.99 -16.81 -12.02
CA ASP A 115 -10.69 -16.33 -13.23
C ASP A 115 -12.10 -15.80 -12.89
N ILE A 116 -12.12 -14.74 -12.07
CA ILE A 116 -13.30 -14.09 -11.52
C ILE A 116 -13.18 -12.59 -11.77
N THR A 117 -14.24 -12.00 -12.34
CA THR A 117 -14.37 -10.56 -12.53
C THR A 117 -15.11 -9.94 -11.35
N ILE A 118 -14.40 -9.17 -10.53
CA ILE A 118 -15.01 -8.32 -9.49
C ILE A 118 -15.37 -6.96 -10.11
N THR A 119 -16.64 -6.56 -10.01
CA THR A 119 -17.16 -5.29 -10.52
C THR A 119 -18.02 -4.58 -9.49
N ASP A 120 -18.01 -3.24 -9.46
CA ASP A 120 -18.97 -2.41 -8.73
C ASP A 120 -19.96 -1.70 -9.68
N VAL A 121 -19.96 -2.10 -10.96
CA VAL A 121 -20.97 -1.75 -11.96
C VAL A 121 -22.00 -2.87 -12.05
N ASP A 122 -23.28 -2.51 -11.87
CA ASP A 122 -24.42 -3.43 -11.91
C ASP A 122 -24.47 -4.21 -13.25
N PRO A 123 -24.35 -5.55 -13.23
CA PRO A 123 -24.44 -6.41 -14.42
C PRO A 123 -25.86 -6.51 -15.01
N GLY A 124 -26.86 -5.94 -14.36
CA GLY A 124 -28.27 -6.06 -14.69
C GLY A 124 -28.73 -7.52 -14.62
N ASN A 125 -29.38 -7.99 -15.69
CA ASN A 125 -29.94 -9.35 -15.73
C ASN A 125 -28.92 -10.43 -16.16
N THR A 126 -27.64 -10.09 -16.29
CA THR A 126 -26.56 -11.05 -16.57
C THR A 126 -26.39 -11.95 -15.34
N PRO A 127 -26.26 -13.29 -15.45
CA PRO A 127 -25.96 -14.14 -14.29
C PRO A 127 -24.70 -13.68 -13.57
N HIS A 128 -24.76 -13.53 -12.24
CA HIS A 128 -23.65 -13.03 -11.42
C HIS A 128 -23.88 -13.38 -9.95
N PHE A 129 -22.80 -13.54 -9.19
CA PHE A 129 -22.88 -13.49 -7.72
C PHE A 129 -22.96 -12.03 -7.28
N GLU A 130 -23.69 -11.76 -6.21
CA GLU A 130 -23.83 -10.40 -5.72
C GLU A 130 -23.48 -10.34 -4.24
N ASN A 131 -22.48 -9.52 -3.89
CA ASN A 131 -22.18 -9.16 -2.52
C ASN A 131 -22.75 -7.78 -2.21
N ILE A 132 -23.83 -7.74 -1.44
CA ILE A 132 -24.39 -6.50 -0.91
C ILE A 132 -23.56 -6.06 0.29
N VAL A 133 -22.82 -4.97 0.14
CA VAL A 133 -21.96 -4.38 1.18
C VAL A 133 -22.66 -3.15 1.73
N ALA A 134 -23.62 -3.37 2.63
CA ALA A 134 -24.54 -2.33 3.05
C ALA A 134 -25.34 -2.73 4.31
N GLY A 135 -25.96 -1.72 4.94
CA GLY A 135 -26.91 -1.87 6.04
C GLY A 135 -26.49 -2.81 7.17
N ARG A 136 -27.49 -3.41 7.83
CA ARG A 136 -27.33 -4.30 8.98
C ARG A 136 -28.23 -5.52 8.87
N VAL A 137 -27.97 -6.53 9.69
CA VAL A 137 -28.79 -7.75 9.78
C VAL A 137 -30.28 -7.43 9.93
N ALA A 138 -30.64 -6.48 10.79
CA ALA A 138 -32.03 -6.10 11.04
C ALA A 138 -32.75 -5.51 9.82
N ASP A 139 -31.99 -4.95 8.86
CA ASP A 139 -32.52 -4.42 7.60
C ASP A 139 -32.80 -5.55 6.59
N LEU A 140 -32.18 -6.73 6.76
CA LEU A 140 -32.33 -7.91 5.89
C LEU A 140 -33.30 -8.95 6.45
N THR A 141 -33.25 -9.23 7.75
CA THR A 141 -33.91 -10.42 8.30
C THR A 141 -34.27 -10.25 9.77
N ASN A 142 -35.34 -10.91 10.18
CA ASN A 142 -35.79 -10.94 11.58
C ASN A 142 -35.17 -12.12 12.36
N SER A 143 -34.25 -12.86 11.75
CA SER A 143 -33.60 -14.01 12.40
C SER A 143 -32.85 -13.56 13.66
N PRO A 144 -33.19 -14.10 14.85
CA PRO A 144 -32.49 -13.77 16.07
C PRO A 144 -31.06 -14.32 16.07
N ASP A 145 -30.82 -15.42 15.35
CA ASP A 145 -29.53 -16.09 15.32
C ASP A 145 -28.50 -15.22 14.60
N LEU A 146 -28.88 -14.51 13.54
CA LEU A 146 -27.97 -13.69 12.75
C LEU A 146 -27.60 -12.35 13.42
N GLN A 147 -28.17 -12.02 14.58
CA GLN A 147 -27.97 -10.71 15.18
C GLN A 147 -26.53 -10.47 15.61
N GLY A 148 -25.98 -9.33 15.16
CA GLY A 148 -24.60 -8.95 15.41
C GLY A 148 -23.58 -9.54 14.44
N ALA A 149 -24.02 -10.27 13.41
CA ALA A 149 -23.15 -10.75 12.34
C ALA A 149 -22.52 -9.60 11.55
N GLY A 150 -21.28 -9.82 11.13
CA GLY A 150 -20.55 -8.93 10.22
C GLY A 150 -20.84 -9.20 8.75
N GLY A 151 -21.16 -10.45 8.42
CA GLY A 151 -21.63 -10.88 7.11
C GLY A 151 -22.49 -12.14 7.21
N VAL A 152 -23.17 -12.49 6.12
CA VAL A 152 -23.92 -13.74 5.98
C VAL A 152 -24.08 -14.13 4.50
N ALA A 153 -23.99 -15.42 4.23
CA ALA A 153 -24.16 -16.01 2.90
C ALA A 153 -24.95 -17.33 2.97
N PRO A 154 -25.67 -17.70 1.89
CA PRO A 154 -26.17 -19.06 1.74
C PRO A 154 -24.99 -20.04 1.53
N PHE A 155 -25.19 -21.30 1.91
CA PHE A 155 -24.13 -22.33 1.85
C PHE A 155 -24.72 -23.74 1.69
N ASP A 156 -24.22 -24.51 0.72
CA ASP A 156 -24.71 -25.87 0.46
C ASP A 156 -23.62 -26.90 0.07
N CYS A 157 -22.35 -26.60 0.34
CA CYS A 157 -21.16 -27.37 -0.08
C CYS A 157 -20.86 -27.40 -1.57
N GLY A 158 -21.63 -26.69 -2.40
CA GLY A 158 -21.33 -26.43 -3.79
C GLY A 158 -21.37 -24.93 -4.08
N GLU A 159 -21.19 -24.60 -5.36
CA GLU A 159 -21.51 -23.28 -5.85
C GLU A 159 -23.04 -23.09 -5.87
N ILE A 160 -23.49 -21.94 -5.36
CA ILE A 160 -24.89 -21.54 -5.35
C ILE A 160 -25.11 -20.51 -6.47
N PRO A 161 -25.81 -20.88 -7.56
CA PRO A 161 -25.99 -20.01 -8.71
C PRO A 161 -26.66 -18.68 -8.37
N ASN A 162 -26.09 -17.59 -8.88
CA ASN A 162 -26.60 -16.23 -8.67
C ASN A 162 -26.80 -15.85 -7.19
N ALA A 163 -26.00 -16.43 -6.29
CA ALA A 163 -26.16 -16.20 -4.86
C ALA A 163 -26.05 -14.72 -4.50
N MET A 164 -26.92 -14.30 -3.58
CA MET A 164 -26.80 -13.03 -2.88
C MET A 164 -26.15 -13.27 -1.52
N VAL A 165 -25.03 -12.58 -1.28
CA VAL A 165 -24.24 -12.65 -0.05
C VAL A 165 -24.13 -11.25 0.56
N TYR A 166 -23.95 -11.13 1.87
CA TYR A 166 -24.10 -9.85 2.57
C TYR A 166 -22.91 -9.53 3.46
N THR A 167 -22.30 -8.37 3.25
CA THR A 167 -21.33 -7.78 4.17
C THR A 167 -21.96 -6.57 4.82
N PHE A 168 -22.21 -6.61 6.12
CA PHE A 168 -22.90 -5.52 6.80
C PHE A 168 -21.96 -4.36 7.09
N ASP A 169 -22.49 -3.14 6.99
CA ASP A 169 -21.76 -1.91 7.26
C ASP A 169 -21.65 -1.62 8.77
N VAL A 170 -20.98 -2.54 9.47
CA VAL A 170 -20.83 -2.54 10.94
C VAL A 170 -19.39 -2.32 11.41
N TYR A 171 -18.43 -2.29 10.49
CA TYR A 171 -17.00 -2.19 10.79
C TYR A 171 -16.43 -0.76 10.78
N GLY A 172 -17.28 0.25 10.57
CA GLY A 172 -16.79 1.62 10.38
C GLY A 172 -15.98 1.75 9.08
N PRO A 173 -14.97 2.66 9.02
CA PRO A 173 -14.13 2.83 7.84
C PRO A 173 -13.02 1.77 7.72
N ASN A 174 -13.11 0.65 8.46
CA ASN A 174 -12.11 -0.41 8.42
C ASN A 174 -12.24 -1.23 7.13
N VAL A 175 -11.49 -0.81 6.11
CA VAL A 175 -11.47 -1.42 4.77
C VAL A 175 -11.12 -2.90 4.83
N ASP A 176 -10.14 -3.26 5.65
CA ASP A 176 -9.66 -4.64 5.78
C ASP A 176 -10.76 -5.60 6.25
N GLN A 177 -11.51 -5.20 7.29
CA GLN A 177 -12.62 -6.01 7.80
C GLN A 177 -13.75 -6.12 6.77
N LEU A 178 -14.15 -5.03 6.14
CA LEU A 178 -15.16 -5.06 5.08
C LEU A 178 -14.73 -5.96 3.91
N CYS A 179 -13.48 -5.85 3.50
CA CYS A 179 -12.90 -6.63 2.41
C CYS A 179 -12.85 -8.13 2.71
N TRP A 180 -12.34 -8.54 3.88
CA TRP A 180 -12.23 -9.96 4.22
C TRP A 180 -13.58 -10.57 4.54
N THR A 181 -14.50 -9.84 5.15
CA THR A 181 -15.88 -10.31 5.29
C THR A 181 -16.52 -10.49 3.92
N SER A 182 -16.40 -9.54 2.99
CA SER A 182 -16.86 -9.73 1.61
C SER A 182 -16.26 -10.98 0.97
N ALA A 183 -14.94 -11.19 1.08
CA ALA A 183 -14.29 -12.38 0.52
C ALA A 183 -14.79 -13.68 1.18
N GLN A 184 -14.97 -13.69 2.49
CA GLN A 184 -15.52 -14.81 3.25
C GLN A 184 -16.93 -15.17 2.77
N GLU A 185 -17.84 -14.18 2.69
CA GLU A 185 -19.23 -14.41 2.31
C GLU A 185 -19.36 -14.84 0.84
N ILE A 186 -18.55 -14.26 -0.07
CA ILE A 186 -18.46 -14.71 -1.46
C ILE A 186 -17.99 -16.18 -1.53
N ALA A 187 -16.96 -16.54 -0.77
CA ALA A 187 -16.43 -17.91 -0.75
C ALA A 187 -17.42 -18.94 -0.19
N HIS A 188 -18.30 -18.55 0.74
CA HIS A 188 -19.41 -19.41 1.17
C HIS A 188 -20.38 -19.75 0.04
N ALA A 189 -20.69 -18.80 -0.85
CA ALA A 189 -21.48 -19.07 -2.05
C ALA A 189 -20.76 -19.98 -3.06
N PHE A 190 -19.44 -20.15 -2.93
CA PHE A 190 -18.64 -21.09 -3.70
C PHE A 190 -18.50 -22.46 -3.03
N GLY A 191 -19.11 -22.65 -1.85
CA GLY A 191 -19.13 -23.91 -1.12
C GLY A 191 -17.99 -24.10 -0.12
N LEU A 192 -17.24 -23.04 0.21
CA LEU A 192 -16.21 -23.06 1.25
C LEU A 192 -16.80 -22.77 2.64
N GLU A 193 -16.26 -23.42 3.66
CA GLU A 193 -16.62 -23.21 5.07
C GLU A 193 -15.59 -22.29 5.75
N HIS A 194 -15.82 -21.89 7.01
CA HIS A 194 -14.74 -21.30 7.81
C HIS A 194 -13.58 -22.27 8.02
N GLU A 195 -12.37 -21.73 8.11
CA GLU A 195 -11.16 -22.48 8.44
C GLU A 195 -10.30 -21.80 9.49
N VAL A 196 -9.51 -22.63 10.17
CA VAL A 196 -8.63 -22.21 11.26
C VAL A 196 -7.23 -21.95 10.70
N LEU A 197 -7.12 -20.94 9.83
CA LEU A 197 -5.87 -20.48 9.21
C LEU A 197 -5.81 -18.95 9.22
N SER A 198 -5.03 -18.36 10.14
CA SER A 198 -4.99 -16.90 10.42
C SER A 198 -4.77 -15.99 9.21
N LYS A 199 -4.13 -16.52 8.16
CA LYS A 199 -3.79 -15.81 6.94
C LYS A 199 -4.88 -15.85 5.87
N ASP A 200 -5.92 -16.68 6.03
CA ASP A 200 -6.99 -16.88 5.06
C ASP A 200 -8.23 -16.02 5.40
N PRO A 201 -8.95 -15.43 4.42
CA PRO A 201 -10.17 -14.67 4.69
C PRO A 201 -11.28 -15.46 5.39
N LEU A 202 -11.31 -16.79 5.26
CA LEU A 202 -12.34 -17.66 5.87
C LEU A 202 -12.15 -17.88 7.38
N THR A 203 -11.21 -17.19 8.02
CA THR A 203 -10.90 -17.34 9.44
C THR A 203 -11.38 -16.18 10.31
N TYR A 204 -11.79 -16.49 11.55
CA TYR A 204 -12.00 -15.47 12.60
C TYR A 204 -10.76 -15.24 13.48
N LEU A 205 -9.68 -15.97 13.24
CA LEU A 205 -8.42 -15.73 13.92
C LEU A 205 -7.85 -14.35 13.55
N GLY A 206 -7.27 -13.66 14.53
CA GLY A 206 -6.51 -12.44 14.30
C GLY A 206 -5.04 -12.74 13.94
N GLY A 207 -4.26 -11.69 13.67
CA GLY A 207 -2.80 -11.74 13.75
C GLY A 207 -2.01 -11.75 12.44
N ASP A 208 -2.62 -12.04 11.29
CA ASP A 208 -1.91 -12.03 10.01
C ASP A 208 -2.64 -11.17 8.97
N LEU A 209 -2.00 -10.07 8.54
CA LEU A 209 -2.51 -9.17 7.52
C LEU A 209 -1.48 -8.98 6.40
N PRO A 210 -1.91 -8.80 5.13
CA PRO A 210 -3.30 -8.93 4.68
C PRO A 210 -3.73 -10.40 4.55
N LYS A 211 -5.02 -10.70 4.79
CA LYS A 211 -5.56 -12.06 4.58
C LYS A 211 -5.79 -12.35 3.09
N ARG A 212 -5.40 -13.54 2.63
CA ARG A 212 -5.53 -14.00 1.24
C ARG A 212 -5.81 -15.50 1.21
N PHE A 213 -6.61 -15.95 0.25
CA PHE A 213 -6.88 -17.37 0.07
C PHE A 213 -5.57 -18.14 -0.05
N ARG A 214 -5.40 -19.19 0.75
CA ARG A 214 -4.13 -19.92 0.86
C ARG A 214 -4.20 -21.26 0.15
N ASP A 215 -3.15 -21.57 -0.62
CA ASP A 215 -2.90 -22.94 -1.07
C ASP A 215 -2.29 -23.76 0.08
N GLU A 216 -3.09 -23.99 1.11
CA GLU A 216 -2.73 -24.75 2.30
C GLU A 216 -3.97 -25.52 2.78
N ASP A 217 -3.81 -26.80 3.13
CA ASP A 217 -4.91 -27.58 3.70
C ASP A 217 -5.10 -27.17 5.17
N ALA A 218 -6.22 -26.52 5.47
CA ALA A 218 -6.55 -26.01 6.80
C ALA A 218 -7.73 -26.79 7.43
N PRO A 219 -7.71 -27.08 8.74
CA PRO A 219 -8.88 -27.60 9.44
C PRO A 219 -10.03 -26.61 9.37
N CYS A 220 -11.24 -27.11 9.08
CA CYS A 220 -12.43 -26.26 9.15
C CYS A 220 -12.72 -25.84 10.60
N GLY A 221 -13.36 -24.69 10.77
CA GLY A 221 -13.76 -24.19 12.09
C GLY A 221 -13.66 -22.68 12.21
N GLU A 222 -14.41 -22.14 13.16
CA GLU A 222 -14.51 -20.71 13.41
C GLU A 222 -13.32 -20.20 14.23
N TYR A 223 -13.06 -20.87 15.34
CA TYR A 223 -12.02 -20.52 16.31
C TYR A 223 -11.16 -21.70 16.71
N GLU A 224 -11.74 -22.91 16.68
CA GLU A 224 -11.10 -24.16 17.03
C GLU A 224 -11.32 -25.18 15.90
N PRO A 225 -10.34 -26.05 15.61
CA PRO A 225 -10.44 -27.05 14.56
C PRO A 225 -11.61 -28.03 14.77
N ARG A 226 -12.33 -28.32 13.69
CA ARG A 226 -13.36 -29.36 13.59
C ARG A 226 -13.37 -30.00 12.20
N GLY A 227 -14.08 -31.12 12.05
CA GLY A 227 -14.32 -31.71 10.74
C GLY A 227 -15.12 -30.76 9.83
N CYS A 228 -14.80 -30.77 8.55
CA CYS A 228 -15.49 -29.96 7.54
C CYS A 228 -16.90 -30.50 7.28
N GLN A 229 -17.87 -29.60 7.19
CA GLN A 229 -19.27 -29.92 6.91
C GLN A 229 -19.44 -30.59 5.54
N CYS A 230 -18.59 -30.24 4.59
CA CYS A 230 -18.60 -30.76 3.22
C CYS A 230 -17.81 -32.06 3.05
N GLY A 231 -17.30 -32.61 4.16
CA GLY A 231 -16.53 -33.85 4.18
C GLY A 231 -15.04 -33.60 4.35
N GLY A 232 -14.35 -34.59 4.91
CA GLY A 232 -12.92 -34.51 5.21
C GLY A 232 -12.59 -33.73 6.49
N PRO A 233 -11.32 -33.82 6.95
CA PRO A 233 -10.84 -33.11 8.13
C PRO A 233 -10.38 -31.67 7.83
N THR A 234 -10.13 -31.35 6.57
CA THR A 234 -9.55 -30.09 6.10
C THR A 234 -10.19 -29.64 4.79
N GLN A 235 -10.05 -28.36 4.47
CA GLN A 235 -10.32 -27.77 3.15
C GLN A 235 -9.11 -26.96 2.69
N ASN A 236 -9.08 -26.60 1.41
CA ASN A 236 -8.07 -25.71 0.84
C ASN A 236 -8.78 -24.67 -0.02
N SER A 237 -8.88 -23.45 0.52
CA SER A 237 -9.67 -22.37 -0.08
C SER A 237 -9.19 -22.03 -1.49
N TYR A 238 -7.88 -21.88 -1.69
CA TYR A 238 -7.28 -21.52 -2.97
C TYR A 238 -7.53 -22.59 -4.03
N ARG A 239 -7.22 -23.86 -3.75
CA ARG A 239 -7.41 -24.96 -4.71
C ARG A 239 -8.88 -25.17 -5.05
N HIS A 240 -9.78 -24.96 -4.09
CA HIS A 240 -11.21 -25.05 -4.33
C HIS A 240 -11.68 -23.99 -5.32
N ILE A 241 -11.30 -22.73 -5.11
CA ILE A 241 -11.69 -21.62 -6.01
C ILE A 241 -11.02 -21.78 -7.39
N VAL A 242 -9.74 -22.16 -7.47
CA VAL A 242 -9.08 -22.51 -8.75
C VAL A 242 -9.80 -23.66 -9.44
N GLY A 243 -10.25 -24.67 -8.70
CA GLY A 243 -10.99 -25.82 -9.25
C GLY A 243 -12.33 -25.43 -9.87
N LEU A 244 -12.99 -24.39 -9.34
CA LEU A 244 -14.27 -23.89 -9.85
C LEU A 244 -14.09 -22.96 -11.05
N PHE A 245 -13.25 -21.94 -10.91
CA PHE A 245 -13.18 -20.84 -11.88
C PHE A 245 -12.03 -20.98 -12.85
N GLY A 246 -10.96 -21.68 -12.46
CA GLY A 246 -9.65 -21.64 -13.10
C GLY A 246 -8.76 -20.55 -12.49
N PRO A 247 -7.45 -20.59 -12.78
CA PRO A 247 -6.52 -19.53 -12.38
C PRO A 247 -6.86 -18.23 -13.12
N GLY A 248 -6.70 -17.10 -12.43
CA GLY A 248 -6.85 -15.78 -13.01
C GLY A 248 -5.82 -15.50 -14.09
N VAL A 249 -6.06 -14.47 -14.89
CA VAL A 249 -5.02 -13.87 -15.73
C VAL A 249 -4.44 -12.71 -14.95
N PRO A 250 -3.27 -12.88 -14.31
CA PRO A 250 -2.68 -11.82 -13.51
C PRO A 250 -2.31 -10.62 -14.40
N THR A 251 -2.48 -9.42 -13.87
CA THR A 251 -2.09 -8.20 -14.57
C THR A 251 -0.59 -7.99 -14.32
N PRO A 252 0.26 -7.92 -15.35
CA PRO A 252 1.68 -7.67 -15.13
C PRO A 252 1.95 -6.27 -14.57
N PRO A 253 3.00 -6.09 -13.74
CA PRO A 253 3.47 -4.78 -13.33
C PRO A 253 3.81 -3.87 -14.50
N VAL A 254 3.68 -2.56 -14.31
CA VAL A 254 4.16 -1.53 -15.24
C VAL A 254 5.44 -0.92 -14.68
N ALA A 255 6.57 -1.16 -15.34
CA ALA A 255 7.87 -0.59 -14.98
C ALA A 255 8.27 0.57 -15.92
N THR A 256 9.01 1.55 -15.40
CA THR A 256 9.57 2.67 -16.17
C THR A 256 10.95 3.03 -15.65
N ILE A 257 11.92 3.21 -16.54
CA ILE A 257 13.21 3.81 -16.16
C ILE A 257 13.02 5.33 -16.12
N LYS A 258 13.41 5.96 -15.01
CA LYS A 258 13.35 7.42 -14.80
C LYS A 258 14.67 8.08 -15.17
N TYR A 259 15.78 7.41 -14.89
CA TYR A 259 17.13 7.84 -15.26
C TYR A 259 18.03 6.60 -15.43
N PRO A 260 18.99 6.61 -16.38
CA PRO A 260 19.21 7.63 -17.40
C PRO A 260 18.07 7.69 -18.43
N ARG A 261 18.04 8.74 -19.24
CA ARG A 261 17.14 8.81 -20.41
C ARG A 261 17.73 7.98 -21.56
N ASP A 262 16.88 7.61 -22.51
CA ASP A 262 17.32 6.95 -23.74
C ASP A 262 18.31 7.81 -24.54
N GLY A 263 19.35 7.19 -25.09
CA GLY A 263 20.47 7.82 -25.80
C GLY A 263 21.57 8.39 -24.91
N ARG A 264 21.39 8.39 -23.58
CA ARG A 264 22.28 9.14 -22.68
C ARG A 264 23.71 8.58 -22.68
N LYS A 265 24.70 9.48 -22.82
CA LYS A 265 26.10 9.20 -22.49
C LYS A 265 26.31 9.07 -20.98
N VAL A 266 26.92 7.96 -20.56
CA VAL A 266 27.19 7.63 -19.16
C VAL A 266 28.67 7.33 -18.95
N GLN A 267 29.12 7.46 -17.70
CA GLN A 267 30.47 7.12 -17.26
C GLN A 267 30.49 5.80 -16.47
N PRO A 268 31.67 5.17 -16.29
CA PRO A 268 31.83 4.07 -15.34
C PRO A 268 31.43 4.53 -13.93
N GLY A 269 30.50 3.84 -13.26
CA GLY A 269 30.04 4.23 -11.93
C GLY A 269 28.70 4.97 -11.86
N PHE A 270 27.80 4.84 -12.86
CA PHE A 270 26.54 5.58 -12.90
C PHE A 270 25.38 4.87 -12.18
N THR A 271 24.32 5.61 -11.89
CA THR A 271 23.11 5.10 -11.23
C THR A 271 21.94 5.02 -12.20
N VAL A 272 21.11 3.98 -12.04
CA VAL A 272 19.82 3.81 -12.72
C VAL A 272 18.70 3.95 -11.70
N THR A 273 17.69 4.77 -12.00
CA THR A 273 16.50 4.92 -11.18
C THR A 273 15.26 4.50 -11.96
N ALA A 274 14.35 3.80 -11.28
CA ALA A 274 13.15 3.26 -11.90
C ALA A 274 11.90 3.49 -11.05
N ASP A 275 10.74 3.44 -11.70
CA ASP A 275 9.45 3.25 -11.04
C ASP A 275 8.83 1.95 -11.54
N ALA A 276 7.97 1.36 -10.72
CA ALA A 276 7.21 0.16 -11.02
C ALA A 276 5.93 0.17 -10.19
N GLN A 277 4.81 0.03 -10.86
CA GLN A 277 3.49 0.01 -10.24
C GLN A 277 2.76 -1.25 -10.69
N ASP A 278 1.88 -1.72 -9.83
CA ASP A 278 1.11 -2.93 -10.03
C ASP A 278 -0.22 -2.73 -9.31
N ASP A 279 -1.30 -3.32 -9.81
CA ASP A 279 -2.62 -3.19 -9.20
C ASP A 279 -2.69 -3.88 -7.82
N ILE A 280 -1.83 -4.87 -7.60
CA ILE A 280 -1.60 -5.47 -6.29
C ILE A 280 -0.42 -4.80 -5.62
N ARG A 281 0.78 -5.17 -6.04
CA ARG A 281 2.05 -4.92 -5.37
C ARG A 281 3.18 -5.52 -6.19
N VAL A 282 4.15 -4.69 -6.53
CA VAL A 282 5.45 -5.15 -7.07
C VAL A 282 6.23 -5.83 -5.96
N GLU A 283 6.57 -7.10 -6.06
CA GLU A 283 7.37 -7.87 -5.08
C GLU A 283 8.88 -7.61 -5.25
N LYS A 284 9.35 -7.53 -6.49
CA LYS A 284 10.78 -7.35 -6.82
C LYS A 284 10.93 -6.56 -8.12
N VAL A 285 12.03 -5.81 -8.22
CA VAL A 285 12.48 -5.15 -9.46
C VAL A 285 13.91 -5.60 -9.77
N GLU A 286 14.17 -5.91 -11.03
CA GLU A 286 15.47 -6.30 -11.56
C GLU A 286 15.89 -5.34 -12.67
N LEU A 287 17.17 -4.96 -12.69
CA LEU A 287 17.79 -4.21 -13.78
C LEU A 287 18.60 -5.16 -14.64
N TYR A 288 18.37 -5.11 -15.95
CA TYR A 288 19.11 -5.84 -16.97
C TYR A 288 19.91 -4.87 -17.83
N ILE A 289 21.17 -5.22 -18.12
CA ILE A 289 22.04 -4.53 -19.07
C ILE A 289 22.50 -5.53 -20.13
N ASP A 290 22.24 -5.23 -21.40
CA ASP A 290 22.48 -6.12 -22.55
C ASP A 290 21.90 -7.54 -22.37
N GLY A 291 20.76 -7.63 -21.68
CA GLY A 291 20.08 -8.90 -21.38
C GLY A 291 20.68 -9.69 -20.21
N ALA A 292 21.72 -9.18 -19.53
CA ALA A 292 22.26 -9.77 -18.31
C ALA A 292 21.73 -9.04 -17.06
N LEU A 293 21.39 -9.80 -16.01
CA LEU A 293 20.98 -9.23 -14.73
C LEU A 293 22.14 -8.44 -14.10
N ALA A 294 21.95 -7.13 -13.96
CA ALA A 294 22.93 -6.20 -13.39
C ALA A 294 22.63 -5.85 -11.93
N GLY A 295 21.35 -5.88 -11.52
CA GLY A 295 20.97 -5.58 -10.14
C GLY A 295 19.55 -5.99 -9.80
N MET A 296 19.25 -6.08 -8.50
CA MET A 296 17.90 -6.34 -8.00
C MET A 296 17.59 -5.49 -6.77
N SER A 297 16.32 -5.10 -6.62
CA SER A 297 15.80 -4.37 -5.47
C SER A 297 14.47 -4.98 -5.02
N SER A 298 14.27 -5.09 -3.71
CA SER A 298 13.00 -5.48 -3.10
C SER A 298 12.26 -4.25 -2.56
N MET A 299 10.96 -4.40 -2.36
CA MET A 299 9.99 -3.35 -1.96
C MET A 299 10.36 -2.38 -0.83
N GLN A 300 11.39 -2.68 -0.03
CA GLN A 300 11.76 -1.90 1.13
C GLN A 300 12.71 -0.73 0.79
N VAL A 301 13.18 -0.63 -0.46
CA VAL A 301 14.24 0.31 -0.86
C VAL A 301 13.81 1.10 -2.09
N ALA A 302 14.21 2.37 -2.17
CA ALA A 302 14.13 3.14 -3.40
C ALA A 302 14.73 2.32 -4.56
N LYS A 303 14.11 2.36 -5.74
CA LYS A 303 14.49 1.58 -6.93
C LYS A 303 15.68 2.21 -7.64
N VAL A 304 16.79 2.27 -6.91
CA VAL A 304 18.06 2.86 -7.29
C VAL A 304 19.07 1.73 -7.44
N PHE A 305 19.72 1.65 -8.59
CA PHE A 305 20.72 0.64 -8.90
C PHE A 305 22.05 1.33 -9.22
N ASP A 306 23.08 1.07 -8.42
CA ASP A 306 24.42 1.61 -8.63
C ASP A 306 25.27 0.65 -9.45
N ILE A 307 25.68 1.08 -10.65
CA ILE A 307 26.53 0.29 -11.56
C ILE A 307 27.98 0.59 -11.25
N GLN A 308 28.78 -0.43 -10.94
CA GLN A 308 30.17 -0.20 -10.55
C GLN A 308 31.07 0.14 -11.76
N PRO A 309 32.12 0.96 -11.55
CA PRO A 309 33.09 1.23 -12.60
C PRO A 309 33.74 -0.06 -13.13
N GLY A 310 33.75 -0.23 -14.46
CA GLY A 310 34.37 -1.39 -15.13
C GLY A 310 33.46 -2.59 -15.33
N GLU A 311 32.20 -2.54 -14.88
CA GLU A 311 31.19 -3.57 -15.19
C GLU A 311 30.78 -3.54 -16.67
N LEU A 312 30.90 -2.39 -17.33
CA LEU A 312 30.52 -2.19 -18.73
C LEU A 312 31.72 -1.73 -19.57
N ALA A 313 31.81 -2.28 -20.78
CA ALA A 313 32.79 -1.86 -21.78
C ALA A 313 32.42 -0.50 -22.38
N ALA A 314 33.32 0.14 -23.12
CA ALA A 314 32.94 1.33 -23.89
C ALA A 314 32.03 0.95 -25.07
N GLY A 315 31.01 1.76 -25.33
CA GLY A 315 30.04 1.54 -26.40
C GLY A 315 28.58 1.65 -25.94
N THR A 316 27.66 1.33 -26.84
CA THR A 316 26.22 1.36 -26.55
C THR A 316 25.80 0.15 -25.73
N HIS A 317 25.03 0.39 -24.68
CA HIS A 317 24.40 -0.62 -23.84
C HIS A 317 22.89 -0.43 -23.82
N THR A 318 22.15 -1.53 -23.72
CA THR A 318 20.68 -1.51 -23.59
C THR A 318 20.29 -1.81 -22.15
N LEU A 319 19.48 -0.95 -21.55
CA LEU A 319 18.95 -1.10 -20.19
C LEU A 319 17.46 -1.44 -20.25
N GLU A 320 17.06 -2.40 -19.44
CA GLU A 320 15.66 -2.76 -19.23
C GLU A 320 15.41 -3.06 -17.76
N VAL A 321 14.24 -2.68 -17.26
CA VAL A 321 13.81 -3.00 -15.90
C VAL A 321 12.67 -4.00 -15.96
N HIS A 322 12.84 -5.12 -15.25
CA HIS A 322 11.81 -6.14 -15.10
C HIS A 322 11.23 -6.04 -13.69
N ALA A 323 9.92 -5.79 -13.58
CA ALA A 323 9.21 -5.81 -12.32
C ALA A 323 8.38 -7.09 -12.21
N PHE A 324 8.35 -7.67 -11.01
CA PHE A 324 7.62 -8.89 -10.69
C PHE A 324 6.60 -8.59 -9.61
N ASP A 325 5.37 -9.08 -9.79
CA ASP A 325 4.33 -9.02 -8.76
C ASP A 325 4.51 -10.14 -7.71
N VAL A 326 3.58 -10.21 -6.76
CA VAL A 326 3.55 -11.24 -5.71
C VAL A 326 3.22 -12.65 -6.22
N GLN A 327 2.75 -12.76 -7.46
CA GLN A 327 2.40 -14.03 -8.13
C GLN A 327 3.52 -14.49 -9.09
N GLY A 328 4.61 -13.72 -9.20
CA GLY A 328 5.75 -14.00 -10.06
C GLY A 328 5.56 -13.58 -11.51
N VAL A 329 4.54 -12.77 -11.81
CA VAL A 329 4.21 -12.28 -13.14
C VAL A 329 5.08 -11.07 -13.43
N GLN A 330 5.69 -11.10 -14.61
CA GLN A 330 6.70 -10.14 -15.01
C GLN A 330 6.11 -9.10 -15.96
N GLY A 331 6.38 -7.83 -15.68
CA GLY A 331 6.18 -6.73 -16.60
C GLY A 331 7.42 -5.85 -16.75
N ASN A 332 7.69 -5.43 -17.97
CA ASN A 332 8.96 -4.81 -18.35
C ASN A 332 8.80 -3.33 -18.66
N SER A 333 9.87 -2.56 -18.46
CA SER A 333 9.97 -1.22 -19.02
C SER A 333 10.18 -1.27 -20.54
N ALA A 334 9.95 -0.14 -21.21
CA ALA A 334 10.57 0.05 -22.51
C ALA A 334 12.11 -0.01 -22.36
N PRO A 335 12.82 -0.63 -23.31
CA PRO A 335 14.28 -0.60 -23.30
C PRO A 335 14.75 0.82 -23.60
N ILE A 336 15.81 1.24 -22.93
CA ILE A 336 16.55 2.46 -23.26
C ILE A 336 17.97 2.10 -23.65
N THR A 337 18.62 2.97 -24.41
CA THR A 337 20.03 2.88 -24.76
C THR A 337 20.84 3.90 -23.99
N VAL A 338 22.05 3.53 -23.61
CA VAL A 338 23.05 4.44 -23.06
C VAL A 338 24.36 4.24 -23.79
N GLU A 339 25.19 5.28 -23.87
CA GLU A 339 26.51 5.20 -24.49
C GLU A 339 27.59 5.33 -23.41
N MET A 340 28.28 4.24 -23.12
CA MET A 340 29.43 4.21 -22.23
C MET A 340 30.64 4.81 -22.96
N GLY A 341 31.11 5.96 -22.49
CA GLY A 341 32.14 6.74 -23.17
C GLY A 341 33.23 7.28 -22.24
N PRO A 342 34.31 7.84 -22.82
CA PRO A 342 35.28 8.61 -22.03
C PRO A 342 34.61 9.82 -21.37
N PRO A 343 35.17 10.33 -20.26
CA PRO A 343 34.66 11.53 -19.60
C PRO A 343 34.53 12.69 -20.60
N CYS A 344 33.41 13.41 -20.55
CA CYS A 344 33.30 14.67 -21.26
C CYS A 344 34.35 15.66 -20.71
N THR A 345 34.82 16.58 -21.55
CA THR A 345 35.76 17.63 -21.12
C THR A 345 35.18 19.04 -21.29
N ALA A 346 34.00 19.14 -21.90
CA ALA A 346 33.24 20.36 -22.14
C ALA A 346 31.78 20.01 -22.48
N ALA A 347 30.88 21.00 -22.38
CA ALA A 347 29.46 20.85 -22.74
C ALA A 347 29.25 20.39 -24.19
N SER A 348 30.12 20.79 -25.12
CA SER A 348 30.08 20.34 -26.52
C SER A 348 30.33 18.83 -26.72
N GLY A 349 30.78 18.11 -25.68
CA GLY A 349 30.88 16.66 -25.67
C GLY A 349 29.59 15.93 -25.29
N CYS A 350 28.61 16.67 -24.79
CA CYS A 350 27.30 16.19 -24.36
C CYS A 350 26.21 16.52 -25.39
N GLU A 351 25.08 15.81 -25.34
CA GLU A 351 23.92 16.08 -26.19
C GLU A 351 23.14 17.28 -25.64
N ASP A 352 22.77 18.26 -26.46
CA ASP A 352 21.98 19.42 -26.03
C ASP A 352 20.60 18.95 -25.49
N PRO A 353 20.18 19.31 -24.25
CA PRO A 353 20.66 20.38 -23.36
C PRO A 353 21.57 19.95 -22.19
N ASP A 354 22.24 18.80 -22.27
CA ASP A 354 23.13 18.32 -21.21
C ASP A 354 24.40 19.16 -21.07
N VAL A 355 24.87 19.26 -19.82
CA VAL A 355 26.10 19.96 -19.44
C VAL A 355 27.13 19.00 -18.86
N CYS A 356 28.41 19.30 -19.03
CA CYS A 356 29.50 18.47 -18.53
C CYS A 356 29.91 18.87 -17.10
N VAL A 357 29.83 17.94 -16.14
CA VAL A 357 30.20 18.12 -14.73
C VAL A 357 31.14 17.01 -14.30
N GLU A 358 32.38 17.34 -13.91
CA GLU A 358 33.43 16.35 -13.57
C GLU A 358 33.55 15.17 -14.57
N GLY A 359 33.27 15.46 -15.84
CA GLY A 359 33.30 14.50 -16.94
C GLY A 359 32.01 13.72 -17.19
N VAL A 360 30.99 13.89 -16.36
CA VAL A 360 29.65 13.31 -16.56
C VAL A 360 28.79 14.30 -17.33
N CYS A 361 28.12 13.85 -18.39
CA CYS A 361 27.06 14.64 -19.00
C CYS A 361 25.84 14.55 -18.08
N LEU A 362 25.33 15.67 -17.56
CA LEU A 362 24.17 15.79 -16.66
C LEU A 362 23.09 16.69 -17.27
N PRO A 363 21.78 16.44 -17.06
CA PRO A 363 20.73 17.28 -17.63
C PRO A 363 20.93 18.73 -17.22
N GLY A 364 20.94 19.63 -18.19
CA GLY A 364 21.17 21.05 -17.95
C GLY A 364 20.00 21.75 -17.25
N PRO A 365 20.14 23.06 -16.98
CA PRO A 365 19.11 23.86 -16.29
C PRO A 365 17.79 23.97 -17.04
N ASP A 366 17.79 23.74 -18.35
CA ASP A 366 16.60 23.81 -19.20
C ASP A 366 15.72 22.55 -19.08
N GLU A 367 16.22 21.49 -18.45
CA GLU A 367 15.48 20.24 -18.20
C GLU A 367 14.79 20.27 -16.83
N PRO A 368 13.50 19.87 -16.75
CA PRO A 368 12.82 19.71 -15.45
C PRO A 368 13.59 18.76 -14.52
N GLY A 369 13.97 19.26 -13.35
CA GLY A 369 14.78 18.53 -12.37
C GLY A 369 16.28 18.42 -12.72
N GLY A 370 16.72 19.05 -13.81
CA GLY A 370 18.12 19.13 -14.21
C GLY A 370 18.95 20.08 -13.34
N LEU A 371 20.26 20.10 -13.58
CA LEU A 371 21.21 20.87 -12.80
C LEU A 371 20.85 22.36 -12.84
N GLY A 372 20.56 22.95 -11.69
CA GLY A 372 20.13 24.34 -11.53
C GLY A 372 18.62 24.57 -11.53
N ALA A 373 17.80 23.54 -11.79
CA ALA A 373 16.35 23.65 -11.68
C ALA A 373 15.94 23.96 -10.22
N VAL A 374 14.91 24.79 -10.01
CA VAL A 374 14.38 25.06 -8.68
C VAL A 374 13.68 23.81 -8.13
N CYS A 375 13.91 23.50 -6.87
CA CYS A 375 13.32 22.35 -6.19
C CYS A 375 12.81 22.69 -4.79
N GLN A 376 11.92 21.87 -4.26
CA GLN A 376 11.49 21.89 -2.86
C GLN A 376 11.95 20.63 -2.11
N SER A 377 12.11 19.52 -2.83
CA SER A 377 12.49 18.22 -2.32
C SER A 377 13.51 17.53 -3.21
N GLU A 378 14.30 16.61 -2.64
CA GLU A 378 15.29 15.80 -3.36
C GLU A 378 14.67 15.01 -4.52
N THR A 379 13.41 14.60 -4.41
CA THR A 379 12.70 13.83 -5.44
C THR A 379 12.37 14.62 -6.71
N GLU A 380 12.41 15.95 -6.65
CA GLU A 380 12.22 16.82 -7.81
C GLU A 380 13.48 16.93 -8.67
N CYS A 381 14.63 16.49 -8.14
CA CYS A 381 15.92 16.57 -8.79
C CYS A 381 16.31 15.22 -9.39
N LEU A 382 16.78 15.24 -10.63
CA LEU A 382 17.33 14.05 -11.29
C LEU A 382 18.61 13.57 -10.60
N SER A 383 19.34 14.48 -9.96
CA SER A 383 20.49 14.18 -9.09
C SER A 383 20.09 13.62 -7.72
N HIS A 384 18.80 13.62 -7.38
CA HIS A 384 18.30 13.38 -6.02
C HIS A 384 18.87 14.33 -4.95
N ARG A 385 19.38 15.50 -5.35
CA ARG A 385 20.00 16.46 -4.43
C ARG A 385 19.41 17.84 -4.63
N CYS A 386 18.63 18.28 -3.65
CA CYS A 386 18.03 19.60 -3.59
C CYS A 386 18.66 20.41 -2.45
N GLU A 387 19.63 21.26 -2.78
CA GLU A 387 20.45 21.97 -1.78
C GLU A 387 20.03 23.44 -1.63
N ASP A 388 20.31 24.01 -0.45
CA ASP A 388 20.03 25.40 -0.09
C ASP A 388 21.35 26.14 0.22
N ALA A 389 21.69 27.15 -0.59
CA ALA A 389 22.87 27.99 -0.38
C ALA A 389 22.55 29.31 0.37
N GLY A 390 21.37 29.43 0.99
CA GLY A 390 20.92 30.64 1.68
C GLY A 390 20.30 31.69 0.76
N GLU A 391 19.81 31.28 -0.41
CA GLU A 391 19.09 32.13 -1.36
C GLU A 391 17.56 31.94 -1.21
N GLN A 392 16.76 32.61 -2.05
CA GLN A 392 15.29 32.51 -1.99
C GLN A 392 14.75 31.13 -2.41
N PHE A 393 15.52 30.37 -3.20
CA PHE A 393 15.11 29.09 -3.76
C PHE A 393 16.21 28.04 -3.59
N LYS A 394 15.81 26.78 -3.39
CA LYS A 394 16.71 25.63 -3.45
C LYS A 394 16.86 25.19 -4.90
N HIS A 395 17.99 24.56 -5.21
CA HIS A 395 18.28 24.11 -6.56
C HIS A 395 18.69 22.64 -6.59
N CYS A 396 18.36 21.98 -7.70
CA CYS A 396 18.91 20.69 -8.05
C CYS A 396 20.39 20.87 -8.35
N VAL A 397 21.24 20.19 -7.59
CA VAL A 397 22.69 20.36 -7.69
C VAL A 397 23.39 19.04 -7.91
N GLU A 398 24.64 19.15 -8.34
CA GLU A 398 25.56 18.03 -8.50
C GLU A 398 26.84 18.26 -7.71
N GLU A 399 27.50 17.17 -7.31
CA GLU A 399 28.78 17.27 -6.62
C GLU A 399 29.87 17.85 -7.53
N CYS A 400 30.78 18.61 -6.92
CA CYS A 400 31.94 19.17 -7.61
C CYS A 400 33.16 19.15 -6.70
N ASN A 401 34.36 19.11 -7.30
CA ASN A 401 35.59 19.23 -6.55
C ASN A 401 36.04 20.71 -6.48
N PRO A 402 36.08 21.34 -5.30
CA PRO A 402 36.52 22.74 -5.17
C PRO A 402 37.98 22.98 -5.55
N ALA A 403 38.82 21.94 -5.54
CA ALA A 403 40.22 22.03 -5.97
C ALA A 403 40.37 22.02 -7.50
N ASN A 404 39.31 21.70 -8.24
CA ASN A 404 39.28 21.68 -9.70
C ASN A 404 38.42 22.84 -10.23
N ALA A 405 39.04 23.82 -10.90
CA ALA A 405 38.35 25.00 -11.41
C ALA A 405 37.39 24.73 -12.58
N GLY A 406 37.47 23.54 -13.21
CA GLY A 406 36.57 23.08 -14.28
C GLY A 406 35.58 22.00 -13.83
N SER A 407 35.34 21.89 -12.53
CA SER A 407 34.45 20.89 -11.94
C SER A 407 32.98 21.08 -12.31
N CYS A 408 32.57 22.33 -12.52
CA CYS A 408 31.21 22.71 -12.89
C CYS A 408 31.13 23.29 -14.31
N PRO A 409 29.95 23.23 -14.94
CA PRO A 409 29.71 23.89 -16.22
C PRO A 409 29.92 25.40 -16.14
N SER A 410 30.08 26.07 -17.28
CA SER A 410 30.43 27.50 -17.35
C SER A 410 29.48 28.44 -16.60
N ASP A 411 28.20 28.09 -16.52
CA ASP A 411 27.17 28.91 -15.86
C ASP A 411 26.99 28.56 -14.37
N PHE A 412 27.83 27.63 -13.87
CA PHE A 412 27.78 27.10 -12.51
C PHE A 412 29.12 27.30 -11.81
N LYS A 413 29.06 27.58 -10.53
CA LYS A 413 30.24 27.68 -9.66
C LYS A 413 30.22 26.56 -8.64
N CYS A 414 31.37 25.92 -8.45
CA CYS A 414 31.54 24.98 -7.36
C CYS A 414 31.54 25.71 -6.01
N LEU A 415 30.47 25.58 -5.23
CA LEU A 415 30.38 26.09 -3.86
C LEU A 415 30.96 25.06 -2.90
N ALA A 416 32.10 25.39 -2.30
CA ALA A 416 32.83 24.49 -1.42
C ALA A 416 32.16 24.33 -0.04
N ALA A 417 32.03 23.09 0.42
CA ALA A 417 31.62 22.69 1.76
C ALA A 417 32.66 21.71 2.34
N GLY A 418 33.83 22.23 2.72
CA GLY A 418 34.95 21.41 3.18
C GLY A 418 35.76 20.84 2.01
N ALA A 419 35.91 19.51 1.94
CA ALA A 419 36.69 18.82 0.90
C ALA A 419 35.89 18.56 -0.40
N THR A 420 34.57 18.74 -0.36
CA THR A 420 33.66 18.59 -1.50
C THR A 420 32.89 19.90 -1.72
N GLY A 421 32.18 20.01 -2.83
CA GLY A 421 31.31 21.14 -3.12
C GLY A 421 30.11 20.75 -3.97
N VAL A 422 29.27 21.73 -4.29
CA VAL A 422 28.14 21.55 -5.21
C VAL A 422 28.17 22.57 -6.35
N CYS A 423 27.80 22.15 -7.56
CA CYS A 423 27.61 23.04 -8.68
C CYS A 423 26.36 23.88 -8.48
N TRP A 424 26.56 25.15 -8.16
CA TRP A 424 25.49 26.12 -7.91
C TRP A 424 25.38 27.10 -9.08
N PRO A 425 24.16 27.46 -9.51
CA PRO A 425 23.97 28.49 -10.54
C PRO A 425 24.71 29.77 -10.15
N SER A 426 25.53 30.33 -11.04
CA SER A 426 26.25 31.57 -10.77
C SER A 426 25.76 32.69 -11.69
N PRO A 427 25.56 33.93 -11.20
CA PRO A 427 25.16 35.04 -12.03
C PRO A 427 26.34 35.45 -12.92
N GLY A 428 26.51 34.78 -14.05
CA GLY A 428 27.72 34.89 -14.84
C GLY A 428 27.72 34.18 -16.20
N GLY A 429 26.56 33.92 -16.78
CA GLY A 429 26.45 33.40 -18.14
C GLY A 429 24.99 33.28 -18.57
N GLY A 430 24.53 34.22 -19.40
CA GLY A 430 23.21 34.12 -20.06
C GLY A 430 22.01 34.72 -19.32
N CYS A 431 21.77 36.01 -19.58
CA CYS A 431 20.50 36.75 -19.50
C CYS A 431 19.97 37.33 -18.15
N CYS A 432 19.98 38.67 -18.15
CA CYS A 432 19.18 39.67 -17.40
C CYS A 432 19.66 40.09 -15.99
N ASP A 433 20.45 41.17 -16.02
CA ASP A 433 20.84 42.04 -14.89
C ASP A 433 19.67 42.47 -13.98
N ALA A 434 19.89 42.39 -12.66
CA ALA A 434 19.59 43.47 -11.72
C ALA A 434 20.29 43.28 -10.36
N GLY A 435 21.26 44.15 -10.03
CA GLY A 435 21.49 44.63 -8.67
C GLY A 435 22.58 43.95 -7.83
N THR A 436 23.70 44.66 -7.67
CA THR A 436 24.85 44.34 -6.81
C THR A 436 24.59 44.45 -5.30
N ALA A 437 25.13 43.53 -4.48
CA ALA A 437 25.68 43.78 -3.12
C ALA A 437 26.52 42.57 -2.59
N PRO A 438 27.47 42.76 -1.64
CA PRO A 438 28.63 41.88 -1.49
C PRO A 438 28.57 40.82 -0.37
N GLN A 439 29.52 39.90 -0.51
CA GLN A 439 29.93 38.73 0.29
C GLN A 439 29.65 38.75 1.81
N GLY A 440 29.03 37.67 2.29
CA GLY A 440 28.97 37.29 3.71
C GLY A 440 29.30 35.80 3.89
N SER A 441 30.12 35.48 4.90
CA SER A 441 30.51 34.12 5.28
C SER A 441 29.32 33.35 5.88
N ILE A 442 29.12 32.08 5.47
CA ILE A 442 28.00 31.24 5.95
C ILE A 442 28.48 30.23 7.00
N LEU A 443 27.67 30.10 8.07
CA LEU A 443 27.73 29.06 9.10
C LEU A 443 26.76 27.93 8.72
N LEU A 444 27.25 26.69 8.61
CA LEU A 444 26.40 25.51 8.46
C LEU A 444 25.63 25.22 9.77
N GLY A 445 24.31 25.21 9.69
CA GLY A 445 23.43 24.77 10.78
C GLY A 445 23.18 23.26 10.71
N LEU A 446 23.86 22.48 11.56
CA LEU A 446 23.47 21.12 11.89
C LEU A 446 22.22 21.16 12.79
N GLY A 447 21.10 20.67 12.28
CA GLY A 447 19.86 20.53 13.05
C GLY A 447 19.96 19.39 14.07
N ILE A 448 20.19 19.72 15.34
CA ILE A 448 19.88 18.84 16.48
C ILE A 448 18.67 19.46 17.20
N GLY A 449 17.51 18.83 17.05
CA GLY A 449 16.29 19.23 17.73
C GLY A 449 16.34 18.92 19.23
N ALA A 450 16.50 19.96 20.05
CA ALA A 450 16.26 19.88 21.49
C ALA A 450 15.03 20.72 21.86
N LEU A 451 13.97 20.03 22.29
CA LEU A 451 12.75 20.62 22.85
C LEU A 451 13.08 21.54 24.04
N LEU A 452 12.70 22.81 23.97
CA LEU A 452 12.58 23.67 25.14
C LEU A 452 11.12 24.06 25.40
N VAL A 453 10.58 23.41 26.43
CA VAL A 453 9.32 23.70 27.11
C VAL A 453 9.31 25.15 27.60
N ARG A 454 8.44 26.00 27.05
CA ARG A 454 8.20 27.34 27.57
C ARG A 454 6.97 27.34 28.48
N ARG A 455 7.24 27.38 29.79
CA ARG A 455 6.27 27.61 30.87
C ARG A 455 5.45 28.89 30.59
N ARG A 456 4.14 28.75 30.46
CA ARG A 456 3.18 29.86 30.55
C ARG A 456 3.14 30.36 32.01
N ARG A 457 3.42 31.63 32.24
CA ARG A 457 2.98 32.34 33.46
C ARG A 457 1.70 33.08 33.14
N ALA A 458 0.68 32.79 33.94
CA ALA A 458 -0.62 33.45 33.96
C ALA A 458 -0.60 34.73 34.83
N SER A 459 -1.71 35.46 34.70
CA SER A 459 -2.20 36.59 35.50
C SER A 459 -1.78 37.99 35.06
N ALA A 460 -2.64 39.02 35.07
CA ALA A 460 -4.09 39.18 35.06
C ALA A 460 -4.37 40.70 35.07
N ALA A 461 -5.60 41.08 34.69
CA ALA A 461 -6.29 42.35 34.95
C ALA A 461 -5.86 43.59 34.13
N SER A 462 -6.72 44.53 33.77
CA SER A 462 -8.19 44.70 33.71
C SER A 462 -8.40 46.16 33.26
N THR A 463 -9.53 46.47 32.59
CA THR A 463 -10.20 47.81 32.53
C THR A 463 -9.44 48.93 31.77
N HIS A 464 -10.00 49.81 30.94
CA HIS A 464 -11.32 50.36 30.58
C HIS A 464 -11.21 50.74 29.06
N LEU A 465 -12.24 50.81 28.21
CA LEU A 465 -13.56 51.47 28.26
C LEU A 465 -14.41 50.90 27.10
#